data_AF-A0A7W0G7X9-F1
#
_entry.id   AF-A0A7W0G7X9-F1
#
_cell.length_a   1.000
_cell.length_b   1.000
_cell.length_c   1.000
_cell.angle_alpha   90.00
_cell.angle_beta   90.00
_cell.angle_gamma   90.00
#
_symmetry.space_group_name_H-M   'P 1'
#
loop_
_entity.id
_entity.type
_entity.pdbx_description
1 polymer ?
#
loop_
_entity_poly.entity_id
_entity_poly.type
_entity_poly.pdbx_seq_one_letter_code
_entity_poly.pdbx_strand_id
1 'polypeptide(L)'
;MAWLLDRSQVFAREFAGLFLGCDVLADIKQFGTQTQVSLPNPSGGLLWPDLSLAGDARSFELLIEVKVGATPNEYPDGEEILLQPDMYAKAWRLRPDKTQARLRRVGTLTKGFDFDRTEDEWRARNVTWLDNRDLLRQLIDNGDLEPGVVPVARDFCDVIGQVVLHEALVAPAHVGALQADGRKVLMGIRDQLGAVIGATPGQPAKHKDGIGLLFRHPDWTLWVIVTPAGGMYNLFGNGDAAAFCLLTPGEKPLPDEPRVQAGGFERHRDLSGYRDDRIYIELDTVDGAIADFEAVGNQIIERMLAALRACRPPFI
;
A
#
# COMPACT_ATOMS: atom_id res chain seq x y z
N MET A 1 7.84 5.03 -7.42
CA MET A 1 8.38 6.40 -7.28
C MET A 1 9.72 6.61 -7.96
N ALA A 2 10.85 6.06 -7.47
CA ALA A 2 12.18 6.34 -8.02
C ALA A 2 12.28 6.14 -9.54
N TRP A 3 11.71 5.04 -10.04
CA TRP A 3 11.63 4.75 -11.48
C TRP A 3 10.88 5.84 -12.25
N LEU A 4 9.76 6.37 -11.73
CA LEU A 4 8.99 7.42 -12.39
C LEU A 4 9.79 8.74 -12.46
N LEU A 5 10.45 9.11 -11.37
CA LEU A 5 11.30 10.30 -11.29
C LEU A 5 12.53 10.20 -12.21
N ASP A 6 13.05 8.99 -12.44
CA ASP A 6 14.16 8.76 -13.36
C ASP A 6 13.72 8.76 -14.84
N ARG A 7 12.51 8.25 -15.12
CA ARG A 7 12.01 8.06 -16.49
C ARG A 7 11.18 9.20 -17.05
N SER A 8 10.68 10.11 -16.22
CA SER A 8 9.93 11.28 -16.67
C SER A 8 10.53 12.57 -16.13
N GLN A 9 11.12 13.35 -17.03
CA GLN A 9 11.76 14.61 -16.68
C GLN A 9 10.73 15.67 -16.27
N VAL A 10 9.53 15.60 -16.85
CA VAL A 10 8.39 16.46 -16.48
C VAL A 10 7.96 16.14 -15.05
N PHE A 11 7.70 14.86 -14.74
CA PHE A 11 7.30 14.49 -13.39
C PHE A 11 8.38 14.81 -12.36
N ALA A 12 9.66 14.54 -12.66
CA ALA A 12 10.78 14.85 -11.76
C ALA A 12 10.84 16.34 -11.40
N ARG A 13 10.68 17.22 -12.39
CA ARG A 13 10.67 18.67 -12.19
C ARG A 13 9.50 19.10 -11.34
N GLU A 14 8.28 18.73 -11.72
CA GLU A 14 7.08 19.16 -11.01
C GLU A 14 7.05 18.61 -9.58
N PHE A 15 7.50 17.36 -9.38
CA PHE A 15 7.61 16.75 -8.07
C PHE A 15 8.63 17.48 -7.19
N ALA A 16 9.82 17.82 -7.71
CA ALA A 16 10.77 18.67 -6.99
C ALA A 16 10.17 20.07 -6.69
N GLY A 17 9.33 20.58 -7.60
CA GLY A 17 8.59 21.82 -7.45
C GLY A 17 7.67 21.84 -6.23
N LEU A 18 7.05 20.71 -5.85
CA LEU A 18 6.25 20.61 -4.62
C LEU A 18 7.08 20.94 -3.37
N PHE A 19 8.35 20.53 -3.34
CA PHE A 19 9.26 20.75 -2.22
C PHE A 19 9.87 22.15 -2.19
N LEU A 20 10.23 22.67 -3.37
CA LEU A 20 11.14 23.81 -3.53
C LEU A 20 10.50 25.07 -4.12
N GLY A 21 9.37 24.92 -4.82
CA GLY A 21 8.82 25.91 -5.73
C GLY A 21 9.45 25.83 -7.13
N CYS A 22 8.63 26.02 -8.18
CA CYS A 22 9.05 25.81 -9.57
C CYS A 22 10.13 26.80 -10.06
N ASP A 23 10.13 28.03 -9.54
CA ASP A 23 11.09 29.07 -9.95
C ASP A 23 12.54 28.68 -9.68
N VAL A 24 12.77 27.92 -8.61
CA VAL A 24 14.11 27.45 -8.21
C VAL A 24 14.68 26.46 -9.23
N LEU A 25 13.82 25.85 -10.04
CA LEU A 25 14.19 24.75 -10.94
C LEU A 25 14.34 25.16 -12.40
N ALA A 26 14.06 26.42 -12.75
CA ALA A 26 13.95 26.88 -14.13
C ALA A 26 15.17 26.51 -15.02
N ASP A 27 16.39 26.59 -14.47
CA ASP A 27 17.63 26.38 -15.22
C ASP A 27 18.12 24.92 -15.26
N ILE A 28 17.50 24.02 -14.51
CA ILE A 28 17.90 22.60 -14.47
C ILE A 28 17.45 21.93 -15.77
N LYS A 29 18.32 21.19 -16.44
CA LYS A 29 17.99 20.58 -17.73
C LYS A 29 17.63 19.12 -17.62
N GLN A 30 18.26 18.41 -16.69
CA GLN A 30 18.03 16.99 -16.48
C GLN A 30 17.99 16.68 -14.99
N PHE A 31 17.15 15.72 -14.66
CA PHE A 31 16.96 15.14 -13.34
C PHE A 31 17.39 13.68 -13.38
N GLY A 32 18.07 13.25 -12.31
CA GLY A 32 18.41 11.86 -12.06
C GLY A 32 18.00 11.47 -10.65
N THR A 33 17.57 10.23 -10.46
CA THR A 33 17.11 9.74 -9.16
C THR A 33 17.97 8.60 -8.66
N GLN A 34 18.27 8.62 -7.37
CA GLN A 34 18.99 7.55 -6.68
C GLN A 34 18.22 7.09 -5.45
N THR A 35 18.25 5.79 -5.20
CA THR A 35 17.84 5.16 -3.94
C THR A 35 19.09 4.75 -3.16
N GLN A 36 18.99 4.58 -1.84
CA GLN A 36 20.10 4.12 -1.00
C GLN A 36 21.30 5.10 -0.97
N VAL A 37 21.03 6.40 -0.90
CA VAL A 37 22.09 7.37 -0.63
C VAL A 37 22.53 7.22 0.83
N SER A 38 23.84 7.28 1.07
CA SER A 38 24.39 7.24 2.42
C SER A 38 24.99 8.58 2.81
N LEU A 39 24.73 8.99 4.05
CA LEU A 39 25.35 10.14 4.69
C LEU A 39 26.13 9.70 5.92
N PRO A 40 27.22 10.41 6.26
CA PRO A 40 27.91 10.17 7.53
C PRO A 40 26.97 10.49 8.70
N ASN A 41 26.83 9.58 9.65
CA ASN A 41 26.16 9.88 10.91
C ASN A 41 27.16 10.51 11.89
N PRO A 42 26.92 11.73 12.42
CA PRO A 42 27.80 12.35 13.42
C PRO A 42 28.03 11.45 14.66
N SER A 43 27.03 10.65 15.04
CA SER A 43 27.07 9.75 16.19
C SER A 43 27.63 8.34 15.86
N GLY A 44 28.14 8.14 14.64
CA GLY A 44 28.70 6.87 14.15
C GLY A 44 27.77 6.10 13.22
N GLY A 45 28.34 5.46 12.20
CA GLY A 45 27.61 4.73 11.17
C GLY A 45 27.15 5.60 10.00
N LEU A 46 26.09 5.16 9.31
CA LEU A 46 25.53 5.82 8.13
C LEU A 46 24.04 6.10 8.30
N LEU A 47 23.61 7.22 7.74
CA LEU A 47 22.21 7.59 7.58
C LEU A 47 21.78 7.34 6.14
N TRP A 48 20.55 6.89 5.95
CA TRP A 48 20.05 6.43 4.66
C TRP A 48 18.73 7.12 4.29
N PRO A 49 18.78 8.32 3.68
CA PRO A 49 17.61 8.88 3.03
C PRO A 49 17.06 7.92 1.97
N ASP A 50 15.74 7.81 1.90
CA ASP A 50 15.09 6.88 0.96
C ASP A 50 15.38 7.22 -0.51
N LEU A 51 15.38 8.53 -0.83
CA LEU A 51 15.56 9.04 -2.19
C LEU A 51 16.48 10.26 -2.23
N SER A 52 17.27 10.35 -3.29
CA SER A 52 17.91 11.58 -3.76
C SER A 52 17.45 11.89 -5.17
N LEU A 53 17.01 13.13 -5.39
CA LEU A 53 16.69 13.68 -6.69
C LEU A 53 17.71 14.79 -7.01
N ALA A 54 18.50 14.60 -8.06
CA ALA A 54 19.62 15.46 -8.39
C ALA A 54 19.47 16.07 -9.78
N GLY A 55 19.96 17.30 -9.94
CA GLY A 55 20.03 17.99 -11.22
C GLY A 55 21.38 17.83 -11.93
N ASP A 56 21.40 18.12 -13.22
CA ASP A 56 22.60 18.10 -14.05
C ASP A 56 23.70 19.03 -13.52
N ALA A 57 24.96 18.63 -13.76
CA ALA A 57 26.15 19.36 -13.35
C ALA A 57 26.18 19.77 -11.86
N ARG A 58 25.48 19.01 -11.00
CA ARG A 58 25.33 19.28 -9.57
C ARG A 58 24.66 20.63 -9.28
N SER A 59 23.73 21.02 -10.14
CA SER A 59 22.92 22.25 -9.99
C SER A 59 22.10 22.22 -8.70
N PHE A 60 21.45 21.09 -8.40
CA PHE A 60 20.79 20.87 -7.11
C PHE A 60 20.81 19.40 -6.69
N GLU A 61 20.55 19.15 -5.42
CA GLU A 61 20.21 17.83 -4.88
C GLU A 61 19.16 17.98 -3.77
N LEU A 62 18.06 17.26 -3.90
CA LEU A 62 16.98 17.15 -2.94
C LEU A 62 16.97 15.74 -2.36
N LEU A 63 17.25 15.64 -1.06
CA LEU A 63 16.97 14.43 -0.31
C LEU A 63 15.54 14.36 0.13
N ILE A 64 14.98 13.15 0.09
CA ILE A 64 13.60 12.92 0.47
C ILE A 64 13.56 11.68 1.36
N GLU A 65 13.12 11.90 2.60
CA GLU A 65 12.66 10.83 3.47
C GLU A 65 11.20 10.51 3.14
N VAL A 66 10.86 9.24 3.03
CA VAL A 66 9.52 8.78 2.64
C VAL A 66 8.83 8.13 3.84
N LYS A 67 7.71 8.71 4.27
CA LYS A 67 6.91 8.20 5.38
C LYS A 67 5.53 7.74 4.91
N VAL A 68 5.25 6.46 5.12
CA VAL A 68 3.96 5.80 4.82
C VAL A 68 3.34 5.34 6.15
N GLY A 69 3.09 6.30 7.06
CA GLY A 69 2.46 6.06 8.37
C GLY A 69 3.41 5.96 9.58
N ALA A 70 4.73 6.04 9.38
CA ALA A 70 5.70 6.14 10.47
C ALA A 70 6.05 7.60 10.77
N THR A 71 6.22 7.94 12.06
CA THR A 71 6.75 9.23 12.49
C THR A 71 8.23 9.36 12.09
N PRO A 72 8.77 10.58 11.93
CA PRO A 72 10.21 10.78 11.78
C PRO A 72 10.97 10.20 12.98
N ASN A 73 12.12 9.61 12.71
CA ASN A 73 12.99 9.16 13.79
C ASN A 73 13.59 10.37 14.53
N GLU A 74 13.86 10.20 15.81
CA GLU A 74 14.57 11.17 16.63
C GLU A 74 16.03 10.74 16.78
N TYR A 75 16.95 11.70 16.67
CA TYR A 75 18.38 11.48 16.81
C TYR A 75 18.96 12.41 17.88
N PRO A 76 19.69 11.89 18.88
CA PRO A 76 20.39 12.73 19.83
C PRO A 76 21.55 13.46 19.13
N ASP A 77 21.68 14.74 19.44
CA ASP A 77 22.73 15.61 18.93
C ASP A 77 23.26 16.53 20.04
N GLY A 78 24.22 16.03 20.81
CA GLY A 78 24.65 16.71 22.04
C GLY A 78 23.53 16.71 23.08
N GLU A 79 23.07 17.89 23.49
CA GLU A 79 21.94 18.07 24.42
C GLU A 79 20.59 18.23 23.71
N GLU A 80 20.58 18.32 22.37
CA GLU A 80 19.37 18.49 21.56
C GLU A 80 18.90 17.16 20.95
N ILE A 81 17.62 17.11 20.56
CA ILE A 81 17.05 16.02 19.77
C ILE A 81 16.69 16.60 18.41
N LEU A 82 17.30 16.06 17.35
CA LEU A 82 16.98 16.42 15.97
C LEU A 82 16.03 15.38 15.38
N LEU A 83 15.00 15.85 14.68
CA LEU A 83 14.21 14.98 13.83
C LEU A 83 15.05 14.52 12.63
N GLN A 84 14.73 13.35 12.11
CA GLN A 84 15.45 12.69 11.02
C GLN A 84 15.81 13.61 9.84
N PRO A 85 14.92 14.48 9.32
CA PRO A 85 15.28 15.33 8.19
C PRO A 85 16.27 16.45 8.58
N ASP A 86 16.25 16.93 9.83
CA ASP A 86 17.24 17.88 10.36
C ASP A 86 18.59 17.21 10.53
N MET A 87 18.60 15.97 11.03
CA MET A 87 19.81 15.17 11.12
C MET A 87 20.41 14.91 9.73
N TYR A 88 19.58 14.69 8.70
CA TYR A 88 20.06 14.57 7.32
C TYR A 88 20.65 15.88 6.79
N ALA A 89 20.01 17.02 7.04
CA ALA A 89 20.55 18.32 6.66
C ALA A 89 21.92 18.57 7.33
N LYS A 90 22.04 18.27 8.63
CA LYS A 90 23.31 18.33 9.37
C LYS A 90 24.36 17.39 8.79
N ALA A 91 24.02 16.12 8.60
CA ALA A 91 24.94 15.11 8.05
C ALA A 91 25.45 15.46 6.66
N TRP A 92 24.59 16.07 5.83
CA TRP A 92 24.96 16.48 4.49
C TRP A 92 26.05 17.55 4.48
N ARG A 93 26.01 18.49 5.44
CA ARG A 93 27.03 19.55 5.59
C ARG A 93 28.43 19.00 5.87
N LEU A 94 28.53 17.78 6.40
CA LEU A 94 29.80 17.13 6.69
C LEU A 94 30.48 16.53 5.43
N ARG A 95 29.77 16.45 4.29
CA ARG A 95 30.39 15.96 3.05
C ARG A 95 31.39 16.96 2.50
N PRO A 96 32.47 16.54 1.81
CA PRO A 96 33.40 17.49 1.21
C PRO A 96 32.73 18.38 0.15
N ASP A 97 32.95 19.69 0.18
CA ASP A 97 32.36 20.69 -0.74
C ASP A 97 32.46 20.32 -2.21
N LYS A 98 33.59 19.72 -2.60
CA LYS A 98 33.86 19.30 -3.98
C LYS A 98 32.91 18.21 -4.49
N THR A 99 32.13 17.59 -3.61
CA THR A 99 31.15 16.54 -3.95
C THR A 99 29.70 17.02 -3.82
N GLN A 100 29.48 18.25 -3.34
CA GLN A 100 28.15 18.76 -3.06
C GLN A 100 27.51 19.45 -4.27
N ALA A 101 26.17 19.40 -4.35
CA ALA A 101 25.39 20.22 -5.25
C ALA A 101 25.36 21.70 -4.85
N ARG A 102 25.09 22.61 -5.78
CA ARG A 102 25.04 24.06 -5.50
C ARG A 102 23.84 24.41 -4.62
N LEU A 103 22.66 23.92 -4.97
CA LEU A 103 21.48 23.97 -4.11
C LEU A 103 21.27 22.62 -3.41
N ARG A 104 21.01 22.64 -2.11
CA ARG A 104 20.86 21.43 -1.28
C ARG A 104 19.64 21.58 -0.40
N ARG A 105 18.76 20.58 -0.43
CA ARG A 105 17.55 20.58 0.38
C ARG A 105 17.21 19.18 0.87
N VAL A 106 16.54 19.10 2.02
CA VAL A 106 16.00 17.88 2.61
C VAL A 106 14.51 18.08 2.84
N GLY A 107 13.70 17.29 2.14
CA GLY A 107 12.27 17.23 2.27
C GLY A 107 11.80 15.93 2.90
N THR A 108 10.51 15.87 3.22
CA THR A 108 9.86 14.63 3.64
C THR A 108 8.56 14.48 2.87
N LEU A 109 8.34 13.30 2.30
CA LEU A 109 7.07 12.89 1.73
C LEU A 109 6.27 12.17 2.82
N THR A 110 5.21 12.79 3.33
CA THR A 110 4.41 12.27 4.45
C THR A 110 2.98 11.95 4.04
N LYS A 111 2.24 11.31 4.94
CA LYS A 111 0.81 11.04 4.75
C LYS A 111 -0.11 12.21 5.15
N GLY A 112 0.46 13.38 5.43
CA GLY A 112 -0.30 14.56 5.85
C GLY A 112 -0.22 14.88 7.34
N PHE A 113 0.63 14.19 8.11
CA PHE A 113 1.08 14.76 9.38
C PHE A 113 2.15 15.81 9.08
N ASP A 114 1.93 17.00 9.61
CA ASP A 114 2.92 18.05 9.66
C ASP A 114 3.66 17.94 11.00
N PHE A 115 4.97 18.08 10.95
CA PHE A 115 5.81 18.09 12.14
C PHE A 115 6.67 19.33 12.08
N ASP A 116 6.96 19.89 13.25
CA ASP A 116 7.67 21.15 13.37
C ASP A 116 8.95 21.12 12.54
N ARG A 117 9.00 22.04 11.57
CA ARG A 117 10.14 22.22 10.70
C ARG A 117 11.03 23.28 11.36
N THR A 118 12.29 22.93 11.60
CA THR A 118 13.29 23.94 11.94
C THR A 118 13.40 24.96 10.79
N GLU A 119 13.66 26.23 11.09
CA GLU A 119 13.88 27.27 10.07
C GLU A 119 15.26 27.16 9.40
N ASP A 120 15.72 25.94 9.16
CA ASP A 120 17.02 25.67 8.54
C ASP A 120 16.90 25.84 7.01
N GLU A 121 17.83 26.60 6.41
CA GLU A 121 17.85 26.88 4.97
C GLU A 121 17.99 25.64 4.09
N TRP A 122 18.45 24.51 4.61
CA TRP A 122 18.56 23.22 3.90
C TRP A 122 17.30 22.39 4.07
N ARG A 123 16.28 22.84 4.81
CA ARG A 123 14.97 22.19 4.84
C ARG A 123 14.12 22.62 3.65
N ALA A 124 13.57 21.66 2.93
CA ALA A 124 12.47 21.86 2.00
C ALA A 124 11.12 21.81 2.73
N ARG A 125 10.04 22.02 1.99
CA ARG A 125 8.68 21.76 2.50
C ARG A 125 8.47 20.26 2.75
N ASN A 126 7.59 19.94 3.69
CA ASN A 126 6.99 18.62 3.73
C ASN A 126 5.95 18.56 2.60
N VAL A 127 5.96 17.49 1.83
CA VAL A 127 4.99 17.24 0.75
C VAL A 127 4.15 16.05 1.15
N THR A 128 2.87 16.05 0.84
CA THR A 128 2.01 14.92 1.15
C THR A 128 1.96 13.91 0.00
N TRP A 129 1.66 12.66 0.32
CA TRP A 129 1.32 11.65 -0.68
C TRP A 129 0.10 12.04 -1.52
N LEU A 130 -0.79 12.88 -0.98
CA LEU A 130 -1.94 13.43 -1.70
C LEU A 130 -1.46 14.40 -2.78
N ASP A 131 -0.58 15.34 -2.44
CA ASP A 131 0.02 16.28 -3.40
C ASP A 131 0.73 15.54 -4.54
N ASN A 132 1.50 14.50 -4.20
CA ASN A 132 2.19 13.66 -5.19
C ASN A 132 1.21 12.94 -6.14
N ARG A 133 0.14 12.35 -5.59
CA ARG A 133 -0.88 11.66 -6.39
C ARG A 133 -1.61 12.62 -7.30
N ASP A 134 -2.01 13.77 -6.76
CA ASP A 134 -2.82 14.75 -7.49
C ASP A 134 -1.97 15.41 -8.60
N LEU A 135 -0.68 15.67 -8.35
CA LEU A 135 0.28 16.06 -9.39
C LEU A 135 0.35 15.00 -10.51
N LEU A 136 0.57 13.73 -10.17
CA LEU A 136 0.67 12.68 -11.18
C LEU A 136 -0.61 12.54 -12.00
N ARG A 137 -1.79 12.63 -11.36
CA ARG A 137 -3.08 12.62 -12.06
C ARG A 137 -3.20 13.78 -13.03
N GLN A 138 -2.87 15.00 -12.60
CA GLN A 138 -2.87 16.16 -13.48
C GLN A 138 -1.98 15.95 -14.71
N LEU A 139 -0.76 15.42 -14.53
CA LEU A 139 0.15 15.15 -15.65
C LEU A 139 -0.38 14.06 -16.58
N ILE A 140 -1.06 13.03 -16.05
CA ILE A 140 -1.72 12.00 -16.85
C ILE A 140 -2.87 12.61 -17.66
N ASP A 141 -3.73 13.40 -17.03
CA ASP A 141 -4.95 13.93 -17.61
C ASP A 141 -4.64 14.98 -18.70
N ASN A 142 -3.57 15.75 -18.51
CA ASN A 142 -3.09 16.71 -19.50
C ASN A 142 -2.32 16.06 -20.66
N GLY A 143 -1.91 14.79 -20.53
CA GLY A 143 -1.05 14.13 -21.51
C GLY A 143 0.40 14.61 -21.49
N ASP A 144 0.87 15.12 -20.34
CA ASP A 144 2.22 15.69 -20.17
C ASP A 144 3.29 14.61 -19.94
N LEU A 145 2.89 13.37 -19.66
CA LEU A 145 3.81 12.25 -19.44
C LEU A 145 4.16 11.51 -20.73
N GLU A 146 5.37 10.97 -20.77
CA GLU A 146 5.84 10.12 -21.86
C GLU A 146 4.96 8.86 -22.01
N PRO A 147 4.59 8.42 -23.23
CA PRO A 147 3.63 7.32 -23.42
C PRO A 147 4.00 6.02 -22.70
N GLY A 148 5.28 5.69 -22.60
CA GLY A 148 5.76 4.49 -21.88
C GLY A 148 5.74 4.62 -20.36
N VAL A 149 5.57 5.83 -19.82
CA VAL A 149 5.49 6.12 -18.39
C VAL A 149 4.05 6.09 -17.89
N VAL A 150 3.09 6.50 -18.74
CA VAL A 150 1.66 6.64 -18.38
C VAL A 150 1.07 5.41 -17.66
N PRO A 151 1.26 4.16 -18.13
CA PRO A 151 0.69 3.00 -17.44
C PRO A 151 1.22 2.86 -16.00
N VAL A 152 2.54 3.02 -15.82
CA VAL A 152 3.18 2.93 -14.50
C VAL A 152 2.76 4.08 -13.60
N ALA A 153 2.56 5.28 -14.17
CA ALA A 153 2.06 6.43 -13.43
C ALA A 153 0.64 6.21 -12.91
N ARG A 154 -0.26 5.65 -13.74
CA ARG A 154 -1.63 5.28 -13.34
C ARG A 154 -1.61 4.24 -12.22
N ASP A 155 -0.89 3.14 -12.42
CA ASP A 155 -0.75 2.08 -11.40
C ASP A 155 -0.22 2.66 -10.08
N PHE A 156 0.74 3.59 -10.16
CA PHE A 156 1.30 4.22 -8.96
C PHE A 156 0.32 5.20 -8.30
N CYS A 157 -0.44 5.99 -9.05
CA CYS A 157 -1.52 6.82 -8.50
C CYS A 157 -2.55 5.97 -7.75
N ASP A 158 -2.91 4.82 -8.32
CA ASP A 158 -3.85 3.89 -7.73
C ASP A 158 -3.27 3.33 -6.43
N VAL A 159 -2.02 2.85 -6.44
CA VAL A 159 -1.33 2.40 -5.22
C VAL A 159 -1.23 3.51 -4.17
N ILE A 160 -0.96 4.77 -4.55
CA ILE A 160 -0.95 5.86 -3.58
C ILE A 160 -2.34 6.05 -2.97
N GLY A 161 -3.40 6.10 -3.77
CA GLY A 161 -4.76 6.25 -3.26
C GLY A 161 -5.20 5.07 -2.36
N GLN A 162 -4.85 3.85 -2.76
CA GLN A 162 -5.39 2.61 -2.21
C GLN A 162 -4.55 2.02 -1.07
N VAL A 163 -3.23 2.19 -1.10
CA VAL A 163 -2.31 1.65 -0.07
C VAL A 163 -1.83 2.78 0.83
N VAL A 164 -1.34 3.86 0.23
CA VAL A 164 -0.59 4.86 0.97
C VAL A 164 -1.51 5.83 1.68
N LEU A 165 -2.45 6.48 1.00
CA LEU A 165 -3.42 7.42 1.60
C LEU A 165 -4.55 6.71 2.36
N HIS A 166 -4.52 5.40 2.35
CA HIS A 166 -5.49 4.52 2.96
C HIS A 166 -5.30 4.41 4.47
N GLU A 167 -5.39 5.53 5.21
CA GLU A 167 -5.55 5.49 6.69
C GLU A 167 -6.97 5.71 7.17
N ALA A 168 -7.93 5.93 6.28
CA ALA A 168 -9.30 6.16 6.70
C ALA A 168 -10.28 5.83 5.59
N LEU A 169 -10.75 4.58 5.49
CA LEU A 169 -11.89 4.31 4.60
C LEU A 169 -12.97 3.38 5.14
N VAL A 170 -12.72 2.66 6.24
CA VAL A 170 -13.80 1.90 6.87
C VAL A 170 -14.05 2.52 8.23
N ALA A 171 -15.08 3.37 8.31
CA ALA A 171 -15.54 3.92 9.58
C ALA A 171 -15.69 2.75 10.58
N PRO A 172 -15.25 2.88 11.84
CA PRO A 172 -15.37 1.80 12.83
C PRO A 172 -16.81 1.28 12.95
N ALA A 173 -17.81 2.15 12.74
CA ALA A 173 -19.21 1.78 12.65
C ALA A 173 -19.52 0.87 11.45
N HIS A 174 -18.99 1.19 10.26
CA HIS A 174 -19.11 0.37 9.04
C HIS A 174 -18.45 -1.01 9.23
N VAL A 175 -17.22 -1.06 9.77
CA VAL A 175 -16.55 -2.33 10.14
C VAL A 175 -17.43 -3.13 11.11
N GLY A 176 -17.95 -2.48 12.14
CA GLY A 176 -18.77 -3.11 13.17
C GLY A 176 -20.06 -3.70 12.62
N ALA A 177 -20.76 -2.96 11.76
CA ALA A 177 -21.97 -3.41 11.08
C ALA A 177 -21.69 -4.62 10.19
N LEU A 178 -20.68 -4.51 9.31
CA LEU A 178 -20.33 -5.57 8.38
C LEU A 178 -19.84 -6.83 9.09
N GLN A 179 -19.08 -6.71 10.19
CA GLN A 179 -18.68 -7.87 11.01
C GLN A 179 -19.88 -8.55 11.67
N ALA A 180 -20.89 -7.78 12.10
CA ALA A 180 -22.09 -8.34 12.73
C ALA A 180 -22.95 -9.08 11.72
N ASP A 181 -23.13 -8.51 10.53
CA ASP A 181 -23.92 -9.11 9.44
C ASP A 181 -23.17 -10.25 8.76
N GLY A 182 -21.89 -10.08 8.50
CA GLY A 182 -21.00 -11.15 8.02
C GLY A 182 -21.00 -12.36 8.95
N ARG A 183 -21.12 -12.17 10.28
CA ARG A 183 -21.30 -13.29 11.23
C ARG A 183 -22.55 -14.09 10.90
N LYS A 184 -23.68 -13.43 10.63
CA LYS A 184 -24.97 -14.08 10.35
C LYS A 184 -24.87 -14.89 9.05
N VAL A 185 -24.29 -14.29 8.00
CA VAL A 185 -24.05 -14.96 6.72
C VAL A 185 -23.18 -16.20 6.90
N LEU A 186 -22.01 -16.05 7.54
CA LEU A 186 -21.07 -17.16 7.75
C LEU A 186 -21.66 -18.28 8.61
N MET A 187 -22.45 -17.94 9.63
CA MET A 187 -23.18 -18.93 10.43
C MET A 187 -24.26 -19.65 9.62
N GLY A 188 -24.97 -18.94 8.73
CA GLY A 188 -26.01 -19.50 7.87
C GLY A 188 -25.47 -20.55 6.89
N ILE A 189 -24.28 -20.32 6.32
CA ILE A 189 -23.67 -21.26 5.37
C ILE A 189 -22.82 -22.36 6.03
N ARG A 190 -22.48 -22.21 7.32
CA ARG A 190 -21.44 -22.98 8.02
C ARG A 190 -21.57 -24.49 7.86
N ASP A 191 -22.72 -25.03 8.26
CA ASP A 191 -22.88 -26.49 8.34
C ASP A 191 -23.19 -27.09 6.96
N GLN A 192 -24.00 -26.41 6.16
CA GLN A 192 -24.26 -26.80 4.77
C GLN A 192 -22.98 -26.85 3.96
N LEU A 193 -22.16 -25.80 4.04
CA LEU A 193 -20.96 -25.73 3.24
C LEU A 193 -19.92 -26.76 3.69
N GLY A 194 -19.71 -26.91 5.00
CA GLY A 194 -18.83 -27.94 5.56
C GLY A 194 -19.23 -29.35 5.10
N ALA A 195 -20.53 -29.66 5.09
CA ALA A 195 -21.04 -30.93 4.61
C ALA A 195 -20.77 -31.14 3.10
N VAL A 196 -20.99 -30.13 2.27
CA VAL A 196 -20.82 -30.25 0.81
C VAL A 196 -19.35 -30.44 0.41
N ILE A 197 -18.42 -29.76 1.09
CA ILE A 197 -16.98 -29.85 0.77
C ILE A 197 -16.23 -30.90 1.61
N GLY A 198 -16.94 -31.64 2.47
CA GLY A 198 -16.34 -32.66 3.33
C GLY A 198 -15.34 -32.12 4.35
N ALA A 199 -15.50 -30.86 4.80
CA ALA A 199 -14.59 -30.19 5.72
C ALA A 199 -15.26 -29.88 7.06
N THR A 200 -14.46 -29.84 8.13
CA THR A 200 -14.96 -29.49 9.47
C THR A 200 -15.01 -27.97 9.64
N PRO A 201 -16.20 -27.36 9.85
CA PRO A 201 -16.32 -25.92 10.02
C PRO A 201 -15.91 -25.45 11.43
N GLY A 202 -15.08 -24.41 11.49
CA GLY A 202 -14.72 -23.69 12.72
C GLY A 202 -15.83 -22.76 13.21
N GLN A 203 -15.46 -21.74 13.99
CA GLN A 203 -16.38 -20.69 14.44
C GLN A 203 -15.97 -19.35 13.81
N PRO A 204 -16.92 -18.46 13.45
CA PRO A 204 -16.57 -17.15 12.92
C PRO A 204 -15.80 -16.31 13.95
N ALA A 205 -14.59 -15.89 13.58
CA ALA A 205 -13.67 -15.12 14.41
C ALA A 205 -13.49 -13.71 13.85
N LYS A 206 -13.40 -12.71 14.74
CA LYS A 206 -13.10 -11.33 14.34
C LYS A 206 -11.63 -11.22 13.97
N HIS A 207 -11.36 -10.50 12.89
CA HIS A 207 -10.04 -10.03 12.50
C HIS A 207 -10.01 -8.50 12.59
N LYS A 208 -8.90 -7.88 12.17
CA LYS A 208 -8.68 -6.42 12.32
C LYS A 208 -9.86 -5.60 11.78
N ASP A 209 -10.32 -5.92 10.57
CA ASP A 209 -11.43 -5.23 9.90
C ASP A 209 -12.42 -6.18 9.21
N GLY A 210 -12.34 -7.48 9.48
CA GLY A 210 -13.24 -8.47 8.87
C GLY A 210 -13.69 -9.54 9.86
N ILE A 211 -14.52 -10.47 9.37
CA ILE A 211 -14.92 -11.67 10.12
C ILE A 211 -14.73 -12.90 9.25
N GLY A 212 -13.99 -13.89 9.78
CA GLY A 212 -13.54 -15.05 9.02
C GLY A 212 -14.02 -16.36 9.63
N LEU A 213 -14.23 -17.36 8.77
CA LEU A 213 -14.59 -18.73 9.11
C LEU A 213 -13.66 -19.69 8.37
N LEU A 214 -13.08 -20.65 9.11
CA LEU A 214 -12.19 -21.67 8.55
C LEU A 214 -12.92 -23.00 8.41
N PHE A 215 -12.71 -23.67 7.28
CA PHE A 215 -13.16 -25.03 7.00
C PHE A 215 -11.93 -25.92 6.83
N ARG A 216 -11.78 -26.91 7.71
CA ARG A 216 -10.57 -27.74 7.77
C ARG A 216 -10.81 -29.11 7.14
N HIS A 217 -10.04 -29.42 6.12
CA HIS A 217 -9.91 -30.73 5.48
C HIS A 217 -8.52 -31.31 5.81
N PRO A 218 -8.30 -32.63 5.80
CA PRO A 218 -6.97 -33.20 6.06
C PRO A 218 -5.86 -32.66 5.17
N ASP A 219 -6.20 -32.32 3.92
CA ASP A 219 -5.23 -31.91 2.89
C ASP A 219 -5.16 -30.39 2.67
N TRP A 220 -6.15 -29.63 3.15
CA TRP A 220 -6.24 -28.19 2.91
C TRP A 220 -7.15 -27.50 3.93
N THR A 221 -7.02 -26.18 4.04
CA THR A 221 -7.95 -25.35 4.80
C THR A 221 -8.52 -24.30 3.86
N LEU A 222 -9.83 -24.13 3.88
CA LEU A 222 -10.50 -23.04 3.20
C LEU A 222 -10.81 -21.96 4.23
N TRP A 223 -10.41 -20.72 3.94
CA TRP A 223 -10.78 -19.55 4.71
C TRP A 223 -11.78 -18.71 3.94
N VAL A 224 -12.93 -18.46 4.55
CA VAL A 224 -13.93 -17.52 4.03
C VAL A 224 -13.95 -16.31 4.94
N ILE A 225 -13.72 -15.11 4.41
CA ILE A 225 -13.72 -13.87 5.18
C ILE A 225 -14.63 -12.83 4.54
N VAL A 226 -15.51 -12.23 5.34
CA VAL A 226 -16.24 -11.02 4.97
C VAL A 226 -15.42 -9.81 5.39
N THR A 227 -15.13 -8.93 4.45
CA THR A 227 -14.20 -7.81 4.62
C THR A 227 -14.73 -6.57 3.89
N PRO A 228 -14.56 -5.37 4.45
CA PRO A 228 -15.04 -4.13 3.84
C PRO A 228 -14.23 -3.77 2.60
N ALA A 229 -14.79 -2.89 1.76
CA ALA A 229 -14.04 -2.23 0.70
C ALA A 229 -12.80 -1.53 1.29
N GLY A 230 -11.62 -1.81 0.74
CA GLY A 230 -10.36 -1.35 1.30
C GLY A 230 -10.00 -1.96 2.66
N GLY A 231 -10.63 -3.05 3.09
CA GLY A 231 -10.15 -3.79 4.27
C GLY A 231 -8.74 -4.36 4.05
N MET A 232 -8.03 -4.64 5.13
CA MET A 232 -6.72 -5.26 5.19
C MET A 232 -6.67 -6.61 4.46
N TYR A 233 -7.81 -7.31 4.40
CA TYR A 233 -7.99 -8.59 3.71
C TYR A 233 -8.76 -8.46 2.39
N ASN A 234 -9.17 -7.26 2.00
CA ASN A 234 -9.80 -7.04 0.72
C ASN A 234 -8.78 -6.53 -0.30
N LEU A 235 -8.89 -6.99 -1.54
CA LEU A 235 -8.09 -6.37 -2.58
C LEU A 235 -8.62 -5.00 -2.91
N PHE A 236 -7.69 -4.20 -3.40
CA PHE A 236 -8.03 -2.91 -3.94
C PHE A 236 -8.91 -3.05 -5.19
N GLY A 237 -9.93 -2.21 -5.27
CA GLY A 237 -10.87 -2.15 -6.39
C GLY A 237 -12.18 -2.90 -6.17
N ASN A 238 -12.27 -3.80 -5.18
CA ASN A 238 -13.53 -4.45 -4.83
C ASN A 238 -14.36 -3.58 -3.87
N GLY A 239 -15.69 -3.70 -3.96
CA GLY A 239 -16.61 -3.28 -2.90
C GLY A 239 -16.44 -4.09 -1.60
N ASP A 240 -17.38 -3.96 -0.65
CA ASP A 240 -17.45 -4.90 0.47
C ASP A 240 -17.56 -6.32 -0.11
N ALA A 241 -16.80 -7.28 0.41
CA ALA A 241 -16.65 -8.57 -0.26
C ALA A 241 -16.60 -9.75 0.71
N ALA A 242 -17.04 -10.91 0.24
CA ALA A 242 -16.64 -12.20 0.76
C ALA A 242 -15.43 -12.69 -0.04
N ALA A 243 -14.29 -12.88 0.62
CA ALA A 243 -13.09 -13.44 0.02
C ALA A 243 -12.91 -14.91 0.44
N PHE A 244 -12.44 -15.73 -0.50
CA PHE A 244 -12.09 -17.12 -0.26
C PHE A 244 -10.60 -17.31 -0.45
N CYS A 245 -9.97 -18.06 0.44
CA CYS A 245 -8.57 -18.41 0.31
C CYS A 245 -8.36 -19.89 0.59
N LEU A 246 -7.60 -20.56 -0.28
CA LEU A 246 -7.11 -21.91 -0.03
C LEU A 246 -5.74 -21.87 0.63
N LEU A 247 -5.66 -22.56 1.76
CA LEU A 247 -4.51 -22.65 2.63
C LEU A 247 -4.09 -24.12 2.78
N THR A 248 -2.85 -24.33 3.21
CA THR A 248 -2.37 -25.62 3.72
C THR A 248 -3.16 -26.03 4.98
N PRO A 249 -3.10 -27.31 5.41
CA PRO A 249 -3.68 -27.74 6.69
C PRO A 249 -3.16 -26.96 7.90
N GLY A 250 -1.91 -26.45 7.81
CA GLY A 250 -1.30 -25.57 8.81
C GLY A 250 -1.65 -24.10 8.66
N GLU A 251 -2.69 -23.77 7.89
CA GLU A 251 -3.23 -22.41 7.71
C GLU A 251 -2.23 -21.41 7.08
N LYS A 252 -1.25 -21.92 6.33
CA LYS A 252 -0.32 -21.12 5.53
C LYS A 252 -0.81 -21.02 4.08
N PRO A 253 -0.51 -19.93 3.34
CA PRO A 253 -0.81 -19.86 1.92
C PRO A 253 -0.30 -21.08 1.17
N LEU A 254 -1.12 -21.60 0.24
CA LEU A 254 -0.63 -22.64 -0.66
C LEU A 254 0.55 -22.11 -1.50
N PRO A 255 1.56 -22.95 -1.78
CA PRO A 255 2.55 -22.63 -2.79
C PRO A 255 1.86 -22.38 -4.14
N ASP A 256 2.51 -21.61 -5.01
CA ASP A 256 1.97 -21.28 -6.33
C ASP A 256 1.57 -22.56 -7.08
N GLU A 257 0.26 -22.73 -7.29
CA GLU A 257 -0.27 -23.96 -7.85
C GLU A 257 -1.22 -23.68 -9.01
N PRO A 258 -0.84 -24.01 -10.26
CA PRO A 258 -1.63 -23.71 -11.45
C PRO A 258 -3.06 -24.25 -11.41
N ARG A 259 -3.31 -25.31 -10.64
CA ARG A 259 -4.66 -25.87 -10.44
C ARG A 259 -5.57 -24.90 -9.69
N VAL A 260 -5.05 -24.17 -8.70
CA VAL A 260 -5.81 -23.20 -7.92
C VAL A 260 -6.17 -22.01 -8.80
N GLN A 261 -5.24 -21.54 -9.64
CA GLN A 261 -5.50 -20.50 -10.64
C GLN A 261 -6.52 -20.92 -11.70
N ALA A 262 -6.51 -22.19 -12.13
CA ALA A 262 -7.54 -22.72 -13.02
C ALA A 262 -8.96 -22.69 -12.42
N GLY A 263 -9.07 -22.64 -11.08
CA GLY A 263 -10.31 -22.41 -10.35
C GLY A 263 -10.81 -20.96 -10.36
N GLY A 264 -10.06 -20.04 -10.98
CA GLY A 264 -10.35 -18.61 -10.97
C GLY A 264 -9.79 -17.87 -9.76
N PHE A 265 -8.97 -18.52 -8.93
CA PHE A 265 -8.26 -17.83 -7.86
C PHE A 265 -7.12 -17.01 -8.45
N GLU A 266 -7.03 -15.77 -8.02
CA GLU A 266 -5.98 -14.86 -8.44
C GLU A 266 -4.98 -14.69 -7.30
N ARG A 267 -3.68 -14.65 -7.63
CA ARG A 267 -2.63 -14.47 -6.64
C ARG A 267 -2.51 -13.00 -6.30
N HIS A 268 -2.64 -12.67 -5.03
CA HIS A 268 -2.49 -11.31 -4.57
C HIS A 268 -1.57 -11.18 -3.38
N ARG A 269 -1.23 -9.93 -3.07
CA ARG A 269 -0.59 -9.54 -1.83
C ARG A 269 -1.53 -8.63 -1.07
N ASP A 270 -1.96 -9.05 0.11
CA ASP A 270 -2.81 -8.22 0.96
C ASP A 270 -2.01 -7.13 1.70
N LEU A 271 -2.71 -6.23 2.39
CA LEU A 271 -2.10 -5.14 3.16
C LEU A 271 -1.31 -5.64 4.39
N SER A 272 -1.55 -6.88 4.84
CA SER A 272 -0.72 -7.53 5.86
C SER A 272 0.58 -8.07 5.29
N GLY A 273 0.74 -8.04 3.96
CA GLY A 273 1.92 -8.51 3.24
C GLY A 273 1.89 -10.00 2.90
N TYR A 274 0.81 -10.73 3.24
CA TYR A 274 0.65 -12.13 2.87
C TYR A 274 0.36 -12.25 1.39
N ARG A 275 0.95 -13.28 0.77
CA ARG A 275 0.66 -13.63 -0.61
C ARG A 275 -0.18 -14.89 -0.66
N ASP A 276 -1.38 -14.80 -1.18
CA ASP A 276 -2.31 -15.91 -1.25
C ASP A 276 -3.20 -15.84 -2.49
N ASP A 277 -3.74 -16.99 -2.85
CA ASP A 277 -4.67 -17.14 -3.98
C ASP A 277 -6.09 -16.94 -3.46
N ARG A 278 -6.80 -15.96 -4.03
CA ARG A 278 -8.12 -15.55 -3.56
C ARG A 278 -9.14 -15.41 -4.68
N ILE A 279 -10.40 -15.58 -4.31
CA ILE A 279 -11.57 -15.17 -5.10
C ILE A 279 -12.39 -14.20 -4.26
N TYR A 280 -12.92 -13.17 -4.90
CA TYR A 280 -13.76 -12.17 -4.28
C TYR A 280 -15.17 -12.23 -4.85
N ILE A 281 -16.16 -12.17 -3.95
CA ILE A 281 -17.56 -11.92 -4.29
C ILE A 281 -17.94 -10.59 -3.67
N GLU A 282 -18.24 -9.60 -4.50
CA GLU A 282 -18.80 -8.34 -4.03
C GLU A 282 -20.17 -8.58 -3.38
N LEU A 283 -20.35 -7.95 -2.23
CA LEU A 283 -21.57 -7.96 -1.45
C LEU A 283 -22.37 -6.71 -1.77
N ASP A 284 -23.66 -6.87 -1.97
CA ASP A 284 -24.58 -5.74 -2.05
C ASP A 284 -24.83 -5.19 -0.65
N THR A 285 -24.11 -4.12 -0.29
CA THR A 285 -24.19 -3.48 1.02
C THR A 285 -24.68 -2.04 0.89
N VAL A 286 -25.49 -1.62 1.88
CA VAL A 286 -25.89 -0.21 2.07
C VAL A 286 -25.47 0.17 3.48
N ASP A 287 -24.54 1.12 3.60
CA ASP A 287 -23.95 1.55 4.88
C ASP A 287 -23.40 0.38 5.75
N GLY A 288 -22.89 -0.67 5.10
CA GLY A 288 -22.33 -1.86 5.78
C GLY A 288 -23.33 -2.90 6.25
N ALA A 289 -24.61 -2.67 6.01
CA ALA A 289 -25.63 -3.67 6.20
C ALA A 289 -25.74 -4.56 4.95
N ILE A 290 -25.80 -5.88 5.17
CA ILE A 290 -26.07 -6.84 4.08
C ILE A 290 -27.59 -6.98 3.95
N ALA A 291 -28.12 -6.71 2.75
CA ALA A 291 -29.57 -6.61 2.53
C ALA A 291 -30.32 -7.95 2.67
N ASP A 292 -29.70 -9.07 2.24
CA ASP A 292 -30.29 -10.41 2.29
C ASP A 292 -29.22 -11.46 2.62
N PHE A 293 -29.23 -11.95 3.87
CA PHE A 293 -28.22 -12.90 4.35
C PHE A 293 -28.33 -14.27 3.67
N GLU A 294 -29.54 -14.72 3.31
CA GLU A 294 -29.75 -16.04 2.71
C GLU A 294 -29.32 -16.03 1.25
N ALA A 295 -29.73 -15.02 0.48
CA ALA A 295 -29.30 -14.85 -0.91
C ALA A 295 -27.78 -14.74 -1.02
N VAL A 296 -27.15 -13.92 -0.17
CA VAL A 296 -25.68 -13.78 -0.11
C VAL A 296 -25.02 -15.10 0.29
N GLY A 297 -25.56 -15.81 1.28
CA GLY A 297 -25.05 -17.12 1.68
C GLY A 297 -25.08 -18.14 0.54
N ASN A 298 -26.19 -18.22 -0.19
CA ASN A 298 -26.34 -19.10 -1.35
C ASN A 298 -25.36 -18.73 -2.47
N GLN A 299 -25.21 -17.43 -2.78
CA GLN A 299 -24.24 -16.95 -3.77
C GLN A 299 -22.80 -17.32 -3.39
N ILE A 300 -22.44 -17.20 -2.12
CA ILE A 300 -21.13 -17.61 -1.60
C ILE A 300 -20.91 -19.10 -1.83
N ILE A 301 -21.86 -19.95 -1.44
CA ILE A 301 -21.76 -21.40 -1.63
C ILE A 301 -21.60 -21.73 -3.12
N GLU A 302 -22.49 -21.23 -3.98
CA GLU A 302 -22.49 -21.55 -5.41
C GLU A 302 -21.17 -21.19 -6.11
N ARG A 303 -20.71 -19.94 -5.91
CA ARG A 303 -19.47 -19.45 -6.52
C ARG A 303 -18.26 -20.22 -6.03
N MET A 304 -18.22 -20.52 -4.73
CA MET A 304 -17.09 -21.22 -4.15
C MET A 304 -17.05 -22.69 -4.59
N LEU A 305 -18.20 -23.39 -4.65
CA LEU A 305 -18.25 -24.75 -5.18
C LEU A 305 -17.85 -24.80 -6.66
N ALA A 306 -18.23 -23.80 -7.46
CA ALA A 306 -17.79 -23.69 -8.85
C ALA A 306 -16.27 -23.56 -8.94
N ALA A 307 -15.67 -22.69 -8.14
CA ALA A 307 -14.22 -22.49 -8.10
C ALA A 307 -13.46 -23.76 -7.67
N LEU A 308 -13.89 -24.39 -6.56
CA LEU A 308 -13.25 -25.59 -6.04
C LEU A 308 -13.34 -26.78 -7.00
N ARG A 309 -14.46 -26.95 -7.71
CA ARG A 309 -14.60 -27.96 -8.78
C ARG A 309 -13.65 -27.71 -9.94
N ALA A 310 -13.44 -26.45 -10.30
CA ALA A 310 -12.53 -26.06 -11.38
C ALA A 310 -11.05 -26.26 -10.99
N CYS A 311 -10.71 -26.25 -9.70
CA CYS A 311 -9.36 -26.58 -9.21
C CYS A 311 -8.91 -28.04 -9.50
N ARG A 312 -9.80 -28.91 -10.02
CA ARG A 312 -9.64 -30.37 -10.17
C ARG A 312 -9.40 -31.09 -8.82
N PRO A 313 -9.58 -32.42 -8.72
CA PRO A 313 -9.39 -33.14 -7.44
C PRO A 313 -8.02 -32.82 -6.84
N PRO A 314 -7.91 -32.58 -5.50
CA PRO A 314 -8.73 -33.18 -4.44
C PRO A 314 -9.65 -32.21 -3.66
N PHE A 315 -10.07 -31.08 -4.24
CA PHE A 315 -10.79 -30.06 -3.45
C PHE A 315 -12.30 -30.28 -3.28
N ILE A 316 -12.95 -31.00 -4.22
CA ILE A 316 -14.34 -31.53 -4.16
C ILE A 316 -14.43 -32.77 -5.05
#